data_AF-A0A9P7VMU0-F1
#
_entry.id   AF-A0A9P7VMU0-F1
#
_cell.length_a   1.000
_cell.length_b   1.000
_cell.length_c   1.000
_cell.angle_alpha   90.00
_cell.angle_beta   90.00
_cell.angle_gamma   90.00
#
_symmetry.space_group_name_H-M   'P 1'
#
loop_
_entity.id
_entity.type
_entity.pdbx_description
1 polymer ?
#
loop_
_entity_poly.entity_id
_entity_poly.type
_entity_poly.pdbx_seq_one_letter_code
_entity_poly.pdbx_strand_id
1 'polypeptide(L)' 'FIQTLKTCLTVLGIDLLKFSGHSFHCSAASSAAITGFSDYEIQLLGCWHSDAYKLYID' A
#
# COMPACT_ATOMS: atom_id res chain seq x y z
N PHE A 1 6.43 8.34 6.23
CA PHE A 1 6.30 7.31 5.18
C PHE A 1 5.95 7.92 3.82
N ILE A 2 4.72 8.38 3.57
CA ILE A 2 4.30 8.89 2.25
C ILE A 2 5.18 10.06 1.75
N GLN A 3 5.56 10.99 2.63
CA GLN A 3 6.46 12.09 2.25
C GLN A 3 7.83 11.58 1.79
N THR A 4 8.43 10.68 2.56
CA THR A 4 9.72 10.04 2.24
C THR A 4 9.65 9.28 0.92
N LEU A 5 8.56 8.54 0.71
CA LEU A 5 8.34 7.73 -0.49
C LEU A 5 8.15 8.63 -1.71
N LYS A 6 7.38 9.72 -1.59
CA LYS A 6 7.27 10.76 -2.62
C LYS A 6 8.62 11.34 -2.98
N THR A 7 9.44 11.71 -1.99
CA THR A 7 10.80 12.22 -2.23
C THR A 7 11.65 11.22 -3.01
N CYS A 8 11.66 9.93 -2.61
CA CYS A 8 12.40 8.89 -3.32
C CYS A 8 11.93 8.72 -4.77
N LEU A 9 10.61 8.66 -5.00
CA LEU A 9 10.04 8.53 -6.35
C LEU A 9 10.34 9.76 -7.22
N THR A 10 10.33 10.97 -6.65
CA THR A 10 10.74 12.19 -7.37
C THR A 10 12.19 12.12 -7.81
N VAL A 11 13.09 11.62 -6.94
CA VAL A 11 14.51 11.42 -7.28
C VAL A 11 14.67 10.40 -8.42
N LEU A 12 13.79 9.40 -8.51
CA LEU A 12 13.78 8.41 -9.57
C LEU A 12 13.09 8.88 -10.87
N GLY A 13 12.61 10.14 -10.93
CA GLY A 13 11.93 10.69 -12.10
C GLY A 13 10.52 10.14 -12.32
N ILE A 14 9.92 9.53 -11.30
CA ILE A 14 8.57 8.96 -11.38
C ILE A 14 7.54 10.06 -11.10
N ASP A 15 6.55 10.18 -11.99
CA ASP A 15 5.47 11.15 -11.87
C ASP A 15 4.55 10.82 -10.68
N LEU A 16 4.65 11.65 -9.63
CA LEU A 16 3.87 11.50 -8.40
C LEU A 16 2.38 11.78 -8.57
N LEU A 17 1.96 12.49 -9.62
CA LEU A 17 0.54 12.80 -9.84
C LEU A 17 -0.28 11.54 -10.15
N LYS A 18 0.40 10.47 -10.59
CA LYS A 18 -0.20 9.17 -10.86
C LYS A 18 -0.36 8.30 -9.61
N PHE A 19 0.20 8.71 -8.46
CA PHE A 19 0.20 7.91 -7.25
C PHE A 19 -0.31 8.69 -6.03
N SER A 20 -1.42 8.23 -5.47
CA SER A 20 -1.85 8.69 -4.15
C SER A 20 -1.25 7.80 -3.05
N GLY A 21 -1.09 8.34 -1.84
CA GLY A 21 -0.65 7.51 -0.71
C GLY A 21 -1.61 6.36 -0.42
N HIS A 22 -2.90 6.57 -0.69
CA HIS A 22 -3.93 5.54 -0.59
C HIS A 22 -3.72 4.41 -1.63
N SER A 23 -3.36 4.75 -2.87
CA SER A 23 -3.01 3.77 -3.91
C SER A 23 -1.83 2.90 -3.50
N PHE A 24 -0.84 3.47 -2.79
CA PHE A 24 0.29 2.70 -2.26
C PHE A 24 -0.11 1.69 -1.19
N HIS A 25 -0.99 2.09 -0.27
CA HIS A 25 -1.52 1.16 0.75
C HIS A 25 -2.34 0.03 0.11
N CYS A 26 -3.13 0.34 -0.91
CA CYS A 26 -3.86 -0.65 -1.70
C CYS A 26 -2.91 -1.63 -2.39
N SER A 27 -1.94 -1.14 -3.17
CA SER A 27 -0.97 -2.00 -3.84
C SER A 27 -0.11 -2.83 -2.88
N ALA A 28 0.22 -2.29 -1.70
CA ALA A 28 0.92 -3.04 -0.66
C ALA A 28 0.06 -4.18 -0.11
N ALA A 29 -1.23 -3.94 0.13
CA ALA A 29 -2.17 -4.98 0.57
C ALA A 29 -2.33 -6.08 -0.49
N SER A 30 -2.57 -5.71 -1.76
CA SER A 30 -2.68 -6.68 -2.86
C SER A 30 -1.38 -7.46 -3.06
N SER A 31 -0.22 -6.82 -2.97
CA SER A 31 1.07 -7.51 -3.09
C SER A 31 1.32 -8.49 -1.95
N ALA A 32 0.93 -8.16 -0.72
CA ALA A 32 1.03 -9.06 0.42
C ALA A 32 0.11 -10.27 0.27
N ALA A 33 -1.12 -10.07 -0.21
CA ALA A 33 -2.05 -11.16 -0.52
C ALA A 33 -1.49 -12.11 -1.60
N ILE A 34 -0.95 -11.57 -2.69
CA ILE A 34 -0.30 -12.37 -3.76
C ILE A 34 0.90 -13.17 -3.22
N THR A 35 1.62 -12.62 -2.25
CA THR A 35 2.77 -13.29 -1.62
C THR A 35 2.34 -14.35 -0.60
N GLY A 36 1.04 -14.49 -0.33
CA GLY A 36 0.49 -15.51 0.57
C GLY A 36 0.45 -15.10 2.05
N PHE A 37 0.55 -13.81 2.35
CA PHE A 37 0.28 -13.32 3.70
C PHE A 37 -1.19 -13.53 4.05
N SER A 38 -1.45 -13.89 5.30
CA SER A 38 -2.83 -13.99 5.82
C SER A 38 -3.48 -12.62 5.95
N ASP A 39 -4.82 -12.57 5.88
CA ASP A 39 -5.61 -11.36 6.12
C ASP A 39 -5.21 -10.62 7.39
N TYR A 40 -4.95 -11.36 8.48
CA TYR A 40 -4.50 -10.81 9.76
C TYR A 40 -3.15 -10.09 9.64
N GLU A 41 -2.19 -10.69 8.94
CA GLU A 41 -0.88 -10.08 8.72
C GLU A 41 -0.99 -8.85 7.83
N ILE A 42 -1.80 -8.89 6.79
CA ILE A 42 -2.04 -7.75 5.89
C ILE A 42 -2.68 -6.58 6.66
N GLN A 43 -3.66 -6.88 7.51
CA GLN A 43 -4.30 -5.90 8.38
C GLN A 43 -3.30 -5.24 9.33
N LEU A 44 -2.45 -6.05 9.97
CA LEU A 44 -1.43 -5.59 10.90
C LEU A 44 -0.37 -4.72 10.19
N LEU A 45 0.15 -5.20 9.05
CA LEU A 45 1.18 -4.53 8.24
C LEU A 45 0.70 -3.19 7.71
N GLY A 46 -0.56 -3.08 7.33
CA GLY A 46 -1.15 -1.84 6.83
C GLY A 46 -1.69 -0.90 7.91
N CYS A 47 -1.58 -1.27 9.19
CA CYS A 47 -2.16 -0.54 10.33
C CYS A 47 -3.67 -0.26 10.17
N TRP A 48 -4.40 -1.20 9.57
CA TRP A 48 -5.83 -1.04 9.30
C TRP A 48 -6.64 -1.31 10.56
N HIS A 49 -7.41 -0.31 10.98
CA HIS A 49 -8.35 -0.45 12.11
C HIS A 49 -9.66 -1.14 11.72
N SER A 50 -9.98 -1.22 10.43
CA SER A 50 -11.21 -1.81 9.91
C SER A 50 -10.92 -2.82 8.82
N ASP A 51 -11.92 -3.62 8.46
CA ASP A 51 -11.86 -4.60 7.35
C ASP A 51 -11.88 -3.97 5.95
N ALA A 52 -11.73 -2.64 5.82
CA ALA A 52 -11.72 -1.96 4.52
C ALA A 52 -10.59 -2.44 3.60
N TYR A 53 -9.52 -3.02 4.16
CA TYR A 53 -8.42 -3.59 3.38
C TYR A 53 -8.84 -4.80 2.52
N LYS A 54 -9.90 -5.52 2.93
CA LYS A 54 -10.40 -6.70 2.22
C LYS A 54 -10.83 -6.38 0.79
N LEU A 55 -11.32 -5.16 0.56
CA LEU A 55 -11.70 -4.67 -0.77
C LEU A 55 -10.52 -4.63 -1.78
N TYR A 56 -9.28 -4.77 -1.32
CA TYR A 56 -8.08 -4.71 -2.16
C TYR A 56 -7.36 -6.06 -2.28
N ILE A 57 -7.81 -7.09 -1.56
CA ILE A 57 -7.18 -8.42 -1.54
C ILE A 57 -8.12 -9.55 -1.96
N ASP A 58 -9.43 -9.29 -2.03
CA ASP A 58 -10.44 -10.15 -2.67
C ASP A 58 -10.33 -10.09 -4.21
#